data_AF-A0A4Q3YZK0-F1
#
_entry.id   AF-A0A4Q3YZK0-F1
#
_cell.length_a   1.000
_cell.length_b   1.000
_cell.length_c   1.000
_cell.angle_alpha   90.00
_cell.angle_beta   90.00
_cell.angle_gamma   90.00
#
_symmetry.space_group_name_H-M   'P 1'
#
loop_
_entity.id
_entity.type
_entity.pdbx_description
1 polymer ?
#
loop_
_entity_poly.entity_id
_entity_poly.type
_entity_poly.pdbx_seq_one_letter_code
_entity_poly.pdbx_strand_id
1 'polypeptide(L)' 'CRVLGQHRSTQRRRPRGRADEDCLVADMIELARQYGSYGYRRVAVLLRDAGWQVSDGRVERLWRREGLKVPPKQPKKGRL' A
#
# COMPACT_ATOMS: atom_id res chain seq x y z
N CYS A 1 22.01 -11.22 -30.86
CA CYS A 1 21.92 -9.83 -31.36
C CYS A 1 22.74 -8.92 -30.46
N ARG A 2 23.67 -8.19 -31.08
CA ARG A 2 24.70 -7.35 -30.48
C ARG A 2 24.16 -5.93 -30.30
N VAL A 3 23.44 -5.65 -29.21
CA VAL A 3 23.11 -4.27 -28.80
C VAL A 3 22.99 -4.27 -27.27
N LEU A 4 23.96 -3.62 -26.62
CA LEU A 4 24.06 -3.39 -25.17
C LEU A 4 24.32 -4.65 -24.32
N GLY A 5 25.53 -4.74 -23.72
CA GLY A 5 25.96 -5.78 -22.77
C GLY A 5 25.24 -5.71 -21.42
N GLN A 6 23.92 -5.64 -21.44
CA GLN A 6 23.07 -5.65 -20.27
C GLN A 6 22.70 -7.09 -19.91
N HIS A 7 22.88 -7.46 -18.65
CA HIS A 7 22.55 -8.79 -18.15
C HIS A 7 21.05 -9.09 -18.36
N ARG A 8 20.71 -10.31 -18.78
CA ARG A 8 19.32 -10.69 -19.15
C ARG A 8 18.32 -10.52 -18.00
N SER A 9 18.79 -10.52 -16.74
CA SER A 9 17.96 -10.31 -15.56
C SER A 9 17.46 -8.88 -15.37
N THR A 10 18.16 -7.89 -15.92
CA THR A 10 17.80 -6.47 -15.80
C THR A 10 16.64 -6.11 -16.73
N GLN A 11 16.55 -6.73 -17.90
CA GLN A 11 15.45 -6.54 -18.85
C GLN A 11 14.20 -7.37 -18.53
N ARG A 12 14.32 -8.47 -17.76
CA ARG A 12 13.17 -9.31 -17.36
C ARG A 12 12.30 -8.68 -16.28
N ARG A 13 12.84 -7.79 -15.43
CA ARG A 13 12.02 -7.02 -14.49
C ARG A 13 11.36 -5.88 -15.26
N ARG A 14 10.16 -6.13 -15.78
CA ARG A 14 9.30 -5.02 -16.21
C ARG A 14 9.09 -4.09 -15.01
N PRO A 15 9.30 -2.77 -15.16
CA PRO A 15 8.78 -1.83 -14.18
C PRO A 15 7.26 -1.95 -14.22
N ARG A 16 6.71 -2.68 -13.25
CA ARG A 16 5.27 -2.75 -12.98
C ARG A 16 4.82 -1.33 -12.60
N GLY A 17 4.11 -0.71 -13.54
CA GLY A 17 3.98 0.74 -13.70
C GLY A 17 2.94 1.39 -12.78
N ARG A 18 2.72 2.69 -13.02
CA ARG A 18 1.72 3.55 -12.35
C ARG A 18 0.33 2.91 -12.18
N ALA A 19 -0.13 2.09 -13.12
CA ALA A 19 -1.45 1.43 -13.02
C ALA A 19 -1.57 0.49 -11.81
N ASP A 20 -0.48 -0.19 -11.43
CA ASP A 20 -0.45 -1.03 -10.22
C ASP A 20 -0.49 -0.16 -8.95
N GLU A 21 -0.01 1.09 -9.03
CA GLU A 21 -0.10 2.05 -7.93
C GLU A 21 -1.52 2.58 -7.76
N ASP A 22 -2.23 2.87 -8.85
CA ASP A 22 -3.62 3.33 -8.79
C ASP A 22 -4.55 2.22 -8.26
N CYS A 23 -4.35 0.97 -8.69
CA CYS A 23 -5.09 -0.18 -8.14
C CYS A 23 -4.78 -0.42 -6.66
N LEU A 24 -3.50 -0.28 -6.28
CA LEU A 24 -3.09 -0.38 -4.88
C LEU A 24 -3.71 0.71 -4.01
N VAL A 25 -3.78 1.95 -4.52
CA VAL A 25 -4.41 3.07 -3.82
C VAL A 25 -5.91 2.83 -3.67
N ALA A 26 -6.60 2.34 -4.71
CA ALA A 26 -8.01 1.99 -4.63
C ALA A 26 -8.26 0.91 -3.55
N ASP A 27 -7.50 -0.18 -3.56
CA ASP A 27 -7.61 -1.24 -2.54
C ASP A 27 -7.29 -0.71 -1.14
N MET A 28 -6.29 0.16 -1.02
CA MET A 28 -5.94 0.80 0.25
C MET A 28 -7.08 1.68 0.78
N ILE A 29 -7.74 2.46 -0.09
CA ILE A 29 -8.88 3.31 0.27
C ILE A 29 -10.08 2.46 0.66
N GLU A 30 -10.38 1.39 -0.08
CA GLU A 30 -11.47 0.47 0.25
C GLU A 30 -11.23 -0.22 1.60
N LEU A 31 -10.00 -0.70 1.86
CA LEU A 31 -9.63 -1.24 3.16
C LEU A 31 -9.70 -0.17 4.27
N ALA A 32 -9.31 1.06 4.01
CA ALA A 32 -9.42 2.15 4.99
C ALA A 32 -10.89 2.52 5.28
N ARG A 33 -11.77 2.44 4.28
CA ARG A 33 -13.22 2.64 4.44
C ARG A 33 -13.86 1.52 5.24
N GLN A 34 -13.52 0.28 4.92
CA GLN A 34 -14.04 -0.91 5.61
C GLN A 34 -13.50 -1.02 7.04
N TYR A 35 -12.23 -0.68 7.24
CA TYR A 35 -11.53 -0.76 8.52
C TYR A 35 -11.09 0.64 8.98
N GLY A 36 -12.05 1.55 9.18
CA GLY A 36 -11.78 2.96 9.55
C GLY A 36 -10.98 3.19 10.84
N SER A 37 -10.73 2.15 11.65
CA SER A 37 -9.87 2.22 12.84
C SER A 37 -8.43 1.76 12.58
N TYR A 38 -8.13 1.27 11.38
CA TYR A 38 -6.84 0.70 11.03
C TYR A 38 -5.91 1.78 10.45
N GLY A 39 -4.70 1.85 10.99
CA GLY A 39 -3.63 2.65 10.40
C GLY A 39 -2.92 1.91 9.27
N TYR A 40 -2.03 2.64 8.59
CA TYR A 40 -1.27 2.14 7.44
C TYR A 40 -0.55 0.80 7.70
N ARG A 41 -0.13 0.51 8.94
CA ARG A 41 0.53 -0.76 9.30
C ARG A 41 -0.39 -1.96 9.18
N ARG A 42 -1.66 -1.86 9.62
CA ARG A 42 -2.61 -2.98 9.49
C ARG A 42 -3.10 -3.13 8.06
N VAL A 43 -3.29 -2.00 7.36
CA VAL A 43 -3.61 -2.03 5.94
C VAL A 43 -2.45 -2.65 5.13
N ALA A 44 -1.19 -2.37 5.46
CA ALA A 44 -0.03 -3.00 4.82
C ALA A 44 0.05 -4.53 5.04
N VAL A 45 -0.46 -5.04 6.16
CA VAL A 45 -0.58 -6.50 6.38
C VAL A 45 -1.70 -7.07 5.51
N LEU A 46 -2.86 -6.43 5.46
CA LEU A 46 -4.00 -6.88 4.64
C LEU A 46 -3.66 -6.86 3.16
N LEU A 47 -2.94 -5.83 2.69
CA LEU A 47 -2.46 -5.76 1.32
C LEU A 47 -1.50 -6.91 1.00
N ARG A 48 -0.59 -7.26 1.92
CA ARG A 48 0.30 -8.42 1.75
C ARG A 48 -0.46 -9.75 1.71
N ASP A 49 -1.48 -9.90 2.55
CA ASP A 49 -2.35 -11.08 2.58
C ASP A 49 -3.16 -11.23 1.28
N ALA A 50 -3.60 -10.10 0.72
CA ALA A 50 -4.22 -10.01 -0.61
C ALA A 50 -3.24 -10.25 -1.77
N GLY A 51 -1.95 -10.52 -1.50
CA GLY A 51 -0.93 -10.84 -2.50
C GLY A 51 -0.17 -9.63 -3.06
N TRP A 52 -0.39 -8.41 -2.52
CA TRP A 52 0.38 -7.24 -2.91
C TRP A 52 1.80 -7.27 -2.34
N GLN A 53 2.79 -7.21 -3.21
CA GLN A 53 4.21 -7.05 -2.82
C GLN A 53 4.53 -5.56 -2.61
N VAL A 54 4.09 -5.01 -1.48
CA VAL A 54 4.30 -3.60 -1.11
C VAL A 54 5.15 -3.47 0.15
N SER A 55 6.04 -2.48 0.16
CA SER A 55 6.82 -2.12 1.34
C SER A 55 6.01 -1.20 2.26
N ASP A 56 6.25 -1.30 3.57
CA ASP A 56 5.55 -0.48 4.56
C ASP A 56 5.74 1.03 4.28
N GLY A 57 6.93 1.44 3.83
CA GLY A 57 7.20 2.82 3.44
C GLY A 57 6.46 3.29 2.18
N ARG A 58 6.15 2.39 1.24
CA ARG A 58 5.32 2.71 0.07
C ARG A 58 3.88 2.98 0.50
N VAL A 59 3.34 2.13 1.36
CA VAL A 59 1.99 2.30 1.93
C VAL A 59 1.94 3.59 2.75
N GLU A 60 2.93 3.85 3.61
CA GLU A 60 2.98 5.09 4.39
C GLU A 60 3.01 6.35 3.50
N ARG A 61 3.80 6.34 2.42
CA ARG A 61 3.87 7.48 1.49
C ARG A 61 2.53 7.73 0.81
N LEU A 62 1.89 6.68 0.31
CA LEU A 62 0.57 6.77 -0.34
C LEU A 62 -0.49 7.20 0.68
N TRP A 63 -0.44 6.68 1.90
CA TRP A 63 -1.34 7.06 2.99
C TRP A 63 -1.28 8.56 3.32
N ARG A 64 -0.06 9.13 3.39
CA ARG A 64 0.13 10.57 3.59
C ARG A 64 -0.30 11.39 2.37
N ARG A 65 -0.06 10.88 1.16
CA ARG A 65 -0.41 11.55 -0.11
C ARG A 65 -1.93 11.63 -0.33
N GLU A 66 -2.64 10.55 -0.03
CA GLU A 66 -4.11 10.47 -0.12
C GLU A 66 -4.81 11.21 1.04
N GLY A 67 -4.05 11.70 2.03
CA GLY A 67 -4.62 12.44 3.16
C GLY A 67 -5.50 11.59 4.07
N LEU A 68 -5.37 10.25 4.02
CA LEU A 68 -6.10 9.33 4.89
C LEU A 68 -5.70 9.59 6.34
N LYS A 69 -6.53 10.32 7.09
CA LYS A 69 -6.29 10.57 8.50
C LYS A 69 -6.89 9.41 9.29
N VAL A 70 -6.05 8.65 10.01
CA VAL A 70 -6.53 7.65 10.96
C VAL A 70 -7.35 8.39 12.01
N PRO A 71 -8.64 8.07 12.21
CA PRO A 71 -9.44 8.67 13.26
C PRO A 71 -8.73 8.46 14.61
N PRO A 72 -8.66 9.48 15.47
CA PRO A 72 -8.11 9.30 16.80
C PRO A 72 -8.87 8.17 17.51
N LYS A 73 -8.12 7.25 18.12
CA LYS A 73 -8.66 6.10 18.85
C LYS A 73 -9.72 6.59 19.82
N GLN A 74 -10.97 6.13 19.66
CA GLN A 74 -12.04 6.56 20.55
C GLN A 74 -11.67 6.23 22.00
N PRO A 75 -11.84 7.18 22.94
CA PRO A 75 -11.58 6.91 24.35
C PRO A 75 -12.47 5.74 24.79
N LYS A 76 -11.90 4.82 25.59
CA LYS A 76 -12.69 3.72 26.15
C LYS A 76 -13.83 4.35 26.94
N LYS A 77 -15.08 4.04 26.55
CA LYS A 77 -16.28 4.50 27.24
C LYS A 77 -16.12 4.11 28.72
N GLY A 78 -15.95 5.10 29.59
CA GLY A 78 -15.78 4.88 31.02
C GLY A 78 -16.92 4.02 31.53
N ARG A 79 -16.60 3.01 32.33
CA ARG A 79 -17.58 2.14 32.97
C ARG A 79 -18.36 3.02 33.95
N LEU A 80 -19.63 3.27 33.66
CA LEU A 80 -20.63 3.68 34.66
C LEU A 80 -21.12 2.41 35.36
#